data_AF-A0A2V6SDF8-F1
#
_entry.id   AF-A0A2V6SDF8-F1
#
_cell.length_a   1.000
_cell.length_b   1.000
_cell.length_c   1.000
_cell.angle_alpha   90.00
_cell.angle_beta   90.00
_cell.angle_gamma   90.00
#
_symmetry.space_group_name_H-M   'P 1'
#
loop_
_entity.id
_entity.type
_entity.pdbx_description
1 polymer ?
#
loop_
_entity_poly.entity_id
_entity_poly.type
_entity_poly.pdbx_seq_one_letter_code
_entity_poly.pdbx_strand_id
1 'polypeptide(L)'
;MMSADSELALVERLRGGEQAALESLMERFAPRVYRLAYGITRNEADAEEVVQDVFLTLFRKISSFEGRSALSTWIYRVTTNAAL
;
A
#
# COMPACT_ATOMS: atom_id res chain seq x y z
N MET A 1 0.38 -22.42 4.75
CA MET A 1 -0.33 -21.42 5.56
C MET A 1 0.57 -21.08 6.75
N MET A 2 1.34 -20.00 6.63
CA MET A 2 2.21 -19.44 7.67
C MET A 2 2.27 -17.94 7.39
N SER A 3 2.16 -17.04 8.35
CA SER A 3 1.58 -17.04 9.68
C SER A 3 1.31 -15.55 9.96
N ALA A 4 0.74 -15.20 11.10
CA ALA A 4 0.79 -13.86 11.63
C ALA A 4 2.23 -13.44 12.03
N ASP A 5 3.18 -13.52 11.10
CA ASP A 5 4.38 -12.66 11.04
C ASP A 5 3.86 -11.25 10.69
N SER A 6 3.10 -10.75 11.65
CA SER A 6 1.73 -10.28 11.43
C SER A 6 1.68 -9.03 10.56
N GLU A 7 0.52 -8.74 9.98
CA GLU A 7 0.27 -7.41 9.43
C GLU A 7 0.73 -6.30 10.39
N LEU A 8 0.60 -6.53 11.71
CA LEU A 8 1.17 -5.66 12.75
C LEU A 8 2.70 -5.62 12.72
N ALA A 9 3.40 -6.76 12.63
CA ALA A 9 4.86 -6.78 12.50
C ALA A 9 5.35 -6.05 11.24
N LEU A 10 4.68 -6.23 10.11
CA LEU A 10 4.97 -5.48 8.88
C LEU A 10 4.77 -3.97 9.11
N VAL A 11 3.67 -3.58 9.75
CA VAL A 11 3.36 -2.19 10.09
C VAL A 11 4.40 -1.59 11.05
N GLU A 12 4.81 -2.30 12.09
CA GLU A 12 5.83 -1.79 13.03
C GLU A 12 7.19 -1.59 12.34
N ARG A 13 7.61 -2.54 11.48
CA ARG A 13 8.84 -2.41 10.71
C ARG A 13 8.79 -1.25 9.71
N LEU A 14 7.63 -1.04 9.07
CA LEU A 14 7.40 0.12 8.21
C LEU A 14 7.46 1.44 9.00
N ARG A 15 6.90 1.48 10.21
CA ARG A 15 7.01 2.65 11.11
C ARG A 15 8.45 2.90 11.56
N GLY A 16 9.24 1.83 11.71
CA GLY A 16 10.68 1.89 11.97
C GLY A 16 11.51 2.35 10.77
N GLY A 17 10.91 2.54 9.59
CA GLY A 17 11.60 2.96 8.38
C GLY A 17 12.44 1.86 7.73
N GLU A 18 12.18 0.59 8.05
CA GLU A 18 12.92 -0.52 7.45
C GLU A 18 12.62 -0.65 5.95
N GLN A 19 13.65 -0.48 5.12
CA GLN A 19 13.53 -0.60 3.66
C GLN A 19 12.98 -1.97 3.24
N ALA A 20 13.44 -3.05 3.86
CA ALA A 20 12.97 -4.41 3.57
C ALA A 20 11.47 -4.60 3.85
N ALA A 21 10.89 -3.82 4.77
CA ALA A 21 9.45 -3.85 5.05
C ALA A 21 8.67 -3.13 3.95
N LEU A 22 9.21 -2.03 3.40
CA LEU A 22 8.63 -1.35 2.26
C LEU A 22 8.67 -2.22 0.99
N GLU A 23 9.79 -2.88 0.73
CA GLU A 23 9.93 -3.84 -0.37
C GLU A 23 8.90 -4.96 -0.23
N SER A 24 8.79 -5.56 0.97
CA SER A 24 7.79 -6.59 1.25
C SER A 24 6.35 -6.09 1.04
N LEU A 25 6.06 -4.83 1.39
CA LEU A 25 4.74 -4.22 1.16
C LEU A 25 4.47 -4.05 -0.34
N MET A 26 5.44 -3.53 -1.09
CA MET A 26 5.33 -3.32 -2.53
C MET A 26 5.13 -4.64 -3.27
N GLU A 27 5.95 -5.66 -3.00
CA GLU A 27 5.82 -6.98 -3.61
C GLU A 27 4.42 -7.58 -3.41
N ARG A 28 3.84 -7.40 -2.22
CA ARG A 28 2.53 -7.96 -1.86
C ARG A 28 1.37 -7.21 -2.50
N PHE A 29 1.44 -5.87 -2.59
CA PHE A 29 0.29 -5.05 -2.91
C PHE A 29 0.37 -4.34 -4.27
N ALA A 30 1.55 -4.14 -4.85
CA ALA A 30 1.70 -3.38 -6.09
C ALA A 30 0.85 -3.94 -7.26
N PRO A 31 0.76 -5.26 -7.49
CA PRO A 31 -0.10 -5.79 -8.55
C PRO A 31 -1.60 -5.51 -8.33
N ARG A 32 -2.05 -5.38 -7.08
CA ARG A 32 -3.45 -5.06 -6.75
C ARG A 32 -3.71 -3.56 -6.88
N VAL A 33 -2.80 -2.74 -6.38
CA VAL A 33 -2.85 -1.27 -6.51
C VAL A 33 -2.87 -0.89 -7.99
N TYR A 34 -1.97 -1.44 -8.80
CA TYR A 34 -1.90 -1.17 -10.24
C TYR A 34 -3.20 -1.53 -10.95
N ARG A 35 -3.74 -2.75 -10.73
CA ARG A 35 -5.00 -3.16 -11.37
C ARG A 35 -6.17 -2.27 -11.00
N LEU A 36 -6.24 -1.80 -9.75
CA LEU A 36 -7.29 -0.89 -9.31
C LEU A 36 -7.11 0.50 -9.91
N ALA A 37 -5.89 1.06 -9.86
CA ALA A 37 -5.56 2.35 -10.45
C ALA A 37 -5.88 2.36 -11.95
N TYR A 38 -5.38 1.37 -12.69
CA TYR A 38 -5.67 1.22 -14.12
C TYR A 38 -7.17 1.08 -14.42
N GLY A 39 -7.92 0.38 -13.57
CA GLY A 39 -9.38 0.26 -13.72
C GLY A 39 -10.11 1.61 -13.63
N ILE A 40 -9.53 2.58 -12.90
CA ILE A 40 -10.08 3.92 -12.70
C ILE A 40 -9.55 4.88 -13.78
N THR A 41 -8.22 4.98 -13.93
CA THR A 41 -7.55 5.92 -14.84
C THR A 41 -7.70 5.53 -16.31
N ARG A 42 -7.77 4.22 -16.60
CA ARG A 42 -7.74 3.64 -17.96
C ARG A 42 -6.53 4.09 -18.79
N ASN A 43 -5.45 4.45 -18.12
CA ASN A 43 -4.19 4.89 -18.69
C ASN A 43 -3.05 4.27 -17.90
N GLU A 44 -2.10 3.63 -18.59
CA GLU A 44 -0.94 2.96 -17.99
C GLU A 44 -0.03 3.94 -17.27
N ALA A 45 0.33 5.07 -17.89
CA ALA A 45 1.21 6.07 -17.28
C ALA A 45 0.58 6.66 -16.00
N ASP A 46 -0.71 7.02 -16.07
CA ASP A 46 -1.43 7.55 -14.91
C ASP A 46 -1.57 6.48 -13.81
N ALA A 47 -1.76 5.21 -14.18
CA ALA A 47 -1.83 4.11 -13.21
C ALA A 47 -0.48 3.86 -12.51
N GLU A 48 0.63 3.97 -13.24
CA GLU A 48 1.98 3.88 -12.67
C GLU A 48 2.28 5.06 -11.72
N GLU A 49 1.87 6.27 -12.07
CA GLU A 49 1.96 7.44 -11.19
C GLU A 49 1.16 7.23 -9.90
N VAL A 50 -0.09 6.76 -10.02
CA VAL A 50 -0.92 6.42 -8.85
C VAL A 50 -0.26 5.37 -7.98
N VAL A 51 0.33 4.31 -8.56
CA VAL A 51 1.03 3.28 -7.77
C VAL A 51 2.15 3.90 -6.94
N GLN A 52 2.96 4.78 -7.53
CA GLN A 52 4.04 5.47 -6.84
C GLN A 52 3.50 6.34 -5.70
N ASP A 53 2.48 7.14 -5.97
CA ASP A 53 1.85 8.03 -4.99
C ASP A 53 1.20 7.28 -3.84
N VAL A 54 0.59 6.12 -4.11
CA VAL A 54 0.03 5.24 -3.10
C VAL A 54 1.13 4.77 -2.16
N PHE A 55 2.22 4.19 -2.66
CA PHE A 55 3.29 3.68 -1.78
C PHE A 55 4.03 4.80 -1.04
N LEU A 56 4.24 5.95 -1.66
CA LEU A 56 4.77 7.14 -0.98
C LEU A 56 3.83 7.59 0.15
N THR A 57 2.52 7.61 -0.11
CA THR A 57 1.51 7.97 0.89
C THR A 57 1.45 6.97 2.04
N LEU A 58 1.47 5.68 1.73
CA LEU A 58 1.48 4.61 2.73
C LEU A 58 2.70 4.74 3.63
N PHE A 59 3.90 4.91 3.06
CA PHE A 59 5.14 5.10 3.82
C PHE A 59 5.07 6.34 4.73
N ARG A 60 4.66 7.50 4.18
CA ARG A 60 4.54 8.76 4.95
C ARG A 60 3.47 8.71 6.05
N LYS A 61 2.40 7.94 5.83
CA LYS A 61 1.23 7.90 6.73
C LYS A 61 1.14 6.61 7.55
N ILE A 62 2.12 5.71 7.49
CA ILE A 62 2.03 4.41 8.18
C ILE A 62 1.86 4.56 9.69
N SER A 63 2.43 5.59 10.30
CA SER A 63 2.26 5.91 11.72
C SER A 63 0.82 6.30 12.08
N SER A 64 0.01 6.70 11.10
CA SER A 64 -1.43 7.00 11.28
C SER A 64 -2.33 5.78 11.11
N PHE A 65 -1.78 4.64 10.67
CA PHE A 65 -2.56 3.41 10.56
C PHE A 65 -2.77 2.81 11.95
N GLU A 66 -4.00 2.88 12.46
CA GLU A 66 -4.35 2.44 13.82
C GLU A 66 -4.75 0.95 13.92
N GLY A 67 -4.71 0.19 12.82
CA GLY A 67 -5.12 -1.22 12.83
C GLY A 67 -6.62 -1.47 13.03
N ARG A 68 -7.47 -0.43 12.95
CA ARG A 68 -8.94 -0.55 13.03
C ARG A 68 -9.58 -1.23 11.81
N SER A 69 -8.82 -1.38 10.72
CA SER A 69 -9.19 -2.15 9.53
C SER A 69 -7.96 -2.92 9.06
N ALA A 70 -8.16 -3.92 8.19
CA ALA A 70 -7.04 -4.56 7.51
C ALA A 70 -6.21 -3.53 6.71
N LEU A 71 -4.90 -3.77 6.60
CA LEU A 71 -4.00 -2.92 5.81
C LEU A 71 -4.45 -2.86 4.35
N SER A 72 -4.93 -3.97 3.81
CA SER A 72 -5.50 -4.06 2.46
C SER A 72 -6.66 -3.09 2.23
N THR A 73 -7.55 -2.92 3.21
CA THR A 73 -8.67 -1.97 3.15
C THR A 73 -8.17 -0.52 3.15
N TRP A 74 -7.13 -0.23 3.93
CA TRP A 74 -6.53 1.10 3.95
C TRP A 74 -5.85 1.42 2.61
N ILE A 75 -5.08 0.47 2.07
CA ILE A 75 -4.43 0.57 0.75
C ILE A 75 -5.46 0.79 -0.36
N TYR A 76 -6.57 0.04 -0.34
CA TYR A 76 -7.66 0.21 -1.30
C TYR A 76 -8.16 1.66 -1.30
N ARG A 77 -8.47 2.22 -0.13
CA ARG A 77 -8.96 3.60 0.02
C ARG A 77 -7.93 4.63 -0.46
N VAL A 78 -6.65 4.45 -0.12
CA VAL A 78 -5.58 5.34 -0.58
C VAL A 78 -5.47 5.29 -2.11
N THR A 79 -5.56 4.10 -2.70
CA THR A 79 -5.52 3.89 -4.15
C THR A 79 -6.70 4.55 -4.86
N THR A 80 -7.93 4.34 -4.38
CA THR A 80 -9.10 4.99 -4.98
C THR A 80 -9.01 6.50 -4.88
N ASN A 81 -8.50 7.04 -3.77
CA ASN A 81 -8.37 8.49 -3.61
C ASN A 81 -7.27 9.10 -4.50
N ALA A 82 -6.20 8.35 -4.78
CA ALA A 82 -5.11 8.82 -5.64
C ALA A 82 -5.45 8.70 -7.14
N ALA A 83 -6.35 7.78 -7.51
CA ALA A 83 -6.73 7.52 -8.90
C ALA A 83 -7.91 8.38 -9.41
N LEU A 84 -8.53 9.19 -8.55
CA LEU A 84 -9.66 10.07 -8.87
C LEU A 84 -9.18 11.50 -9.17
#